data_AF-A0A0F9D9F0-F1
#
_entry.id   AF-A0A0F9D9F0-F1
#
_cell.length_a   1.000
_cell.length_b   1.000
_cell.length_c   1.000
_cell.angle_alpha   90.00
_cell.angle_beta   90.00
_cell.angle_gamma   90.00
#
_symmetry.space_group_name_H-M   'P 1'
#
loop_
_entity.id
_entity.type
_entity.pdbx_description
1 polymer ?
#
loop_
_entity_poly.entity_id
_entity_poly.type
_entity_poly.pdbx_seq_one_letter_code
_entity_poly.pdbx_strand_id
1 'polypeptide(L)'
;MHIIPADMPGANIDAIVRKNVCGECGRKVAAFLNPITKERYIACSSTQHDEAPIVKEWIAPKGEDTTNQERQRRIDMTSEAHGQEVSTALAAQGLPMSGTLTEAQATTVLKTIWRDAPEIEIWKAAKICQDFGLHPLLKHLYLIKYGSTWTMVLGIGATRLMMARRGAFGYTDNTPRIMTDEEQKAIFGTVDKENIVAITKLRTATGLEAQGYGKYPKKEGHFQGGDKGNTRENMAFIRSERSAFSRLNPDALPPGLDVVDERYVETPSSTVDSVTGELPPNGEFHEALPDEPPTDVEIPGADPEPEPQPEPEPEPEPPPEPAPKARAKAKSPEREAPRDETPVTHAQGKEIERLFSHDGAFDPASMGEFCNAQRNWGIRHIVDLKKWQYDIVVDCFSRGS
;
A
#
# COMPACT_ATOMS: atom_id res chain seq x y z
N MET A 1 -0.32 12.30 28.03
CA MET A 1 -0.68 10.85 28.14
C MET A 1 -1.42 10.54 29.45
N HIS A 2 -2.47 9.70 29.43
CA HIS A 2 -3.15 9.20 30.64
C HIS A 2 -3.18 7.66 30.64
N ILE A 3 -2.50 7.03 31.59
CA ILE A 3 -2.43 5.56 31.70
C ILE A 3 -3.77 5.04 32.27
N ILE A 4 -4.35 4.04 31.61
CA ILE A 4 -5.60 3.41 32.01
C ILE A 4 -5.28 2.22 32.94
N PRO A 5 -5.94 2.12 34.11
CA PRO A 5 -5.85 0.92 34.97
C PRO A 5 -6.17 -0.38 34.23
N ALA A 6 -5.41 -1.44 34.48
CA ALA A 6 -5.49 -2.70 33.73
C ALA A 6 -6.87 -3.39 33.84
N ASP A 7 -7.60 -3.15 34.92
CA ASP A 7 -8.91 -3.72 35.24
C ASP A 7 -10.09 -2.88 34.73
N MET A 8 -9.84 -1.73 34.09
CA MET A 8 -10.91 -0.85 33.63
C MET A 8 -11.74 -1.49 32.49
N PRO A 9 -13.07 -1.62 32.63
CA PRO A 9 -13.94 -2.15 31.58
C PRO A 9 -13.89 -1.28 30.30
N GLY A 10 -13.98 -1.92 29.13
CA GLY A 10 -13.94 -1.22 27.83
C GLY A 10 -14.97 -0.10 27.69
N ALA A 11 -16.18 -0.29 28.21
CA ALA A 11 -17.23 0.73 28.20
C ALA A 11 -16.83 2.04 28.93
N ASN A 12 -16.03 1.93 30.00
CA ASN A 12 -15.53 3.09 30.72
C ASN A 12 -14.41 3.78 29.94
N ILE A 13 -13.55 3.02 29.26
CA ILE A 13 -12.50 3.56 28.38
C ILE A 13 -13.17 4.37 27.25
N ASP A 14 -14.18 3.80 26.60
CA ASP A 14 -14.92 4.50 25.54
C ASP A 14 -15.62 5.77 26.04
N ALA A 15 -16.12 5.76 27.29
CA ALA A 15 -16.72 6.93 27.91
C ALA A 15 -15.68 8.04 28.17
N ILE A 16 -14.45 7.67 28.58
CA ILE A 16 -13.35 8.63 28.74
C ILE A 16 -12.93 9.18 27.37
N VAL A 17 -12.76 8.31 26.36
CA VAL A 17 -12.39 8.73 25.00
C VAL A 17 -13.42 9.69 24.39
N ARG A 18 -14.72 9.43 24.61
CA ARG A 18 -15.79 10.29 24.09
C ARG A 18 -15.91 11.65 24.78
N LYS A 19 -15.53 11.74 26.06
CA LYS A 19 -15.73 12.95 26.89
C LYS A 19 -14.49 13.85 27.00
N ASN A 20 -13.35 13.42 26.47
CA ASN A 20 -12.10 14.17 26.62
C ASN A 20 -11.48 14.50 25.26
N VAL A 21 -10.64 15.54 25.27
CA VAL A 21 -9.85 15.97 24.13
C VAL A 21 -8.41 16.25 24.56
N CYS A 22 -7.52 16.39 23.58
CA CYS A 22 -6.15 16.85 23.81
C CYS A 22 -6.16 18.31 24.29
N GLY A 23 -5.47 18.61 25.39
CA GLY A 23 -5.39 19.96 25.95
C GLY A 23 -4.53 20.95 25.16
N GLU A 24 -3.71 20.47 24.22
CA GLU A 24 -2.92 21.34 23.33
C GLU A 24 -3.66 21.67 22.04
N CYS A 25 -4.22 20.66 21.37
CA CYS A 25 -4.78 20.83 20.02
C CYS A 25 -6.30 20.68 19.92
N GLY A 26 -6.99 20.36 21.02
CA GLY A 26 -8.44 20.18 21.05
C GLY A 26 -8.97 18.97 20.27
N ARG A 27 -8.10 18.15 19.66
CA ARG A 27 -8.52 16.95 18.92
C ARG A 27 -9.02 15.87 19.86
N LYS A 28 -9.83 14.95 19.32
CA LYS A 28 -10.28 13.76 20.04
C LYS A 28 -9.07 12.96 20.52
N VAL A 29 -9.20 12.38 21.69
CA VAL A 29 -8.24 11.39 22.17
C VAL A 29 -8.63 10.01 21.66
N ALA A 30 -7.70 9.07 21.67
CA ALA A 30 -7.95 7.66 21.39
C ALA A 30 -7.29 6.79 22.47
N ALA A 31 -7.80 5.58 22.64
CA ALA A 31 -7.17 4.57 23.49
C ALA A 31 -6.17 3.75 22.68
N PHE A 32 -4.97 3.60 23.22
CA PHE A 32 -3.86 2.88 22.64
C PHE A 32 -3.39 1.78 23.58
N LEU A 33 -2.67 0.79 23.03
CA LEU A 33 -2.05 -0.29 23.79
C LEU A 33 -0.54 -0.22 23.54
N ASN A 34 0.24 -0.03 24.60
CA ASN A 34 1.69 -0.06 24.49
C ASN A 34 2.12 -1.51 24.15
N PRO A 35 2.80 -1.75 23.02
CA PRO A 35 3.14 -3.11 22.59
C PRO A 35 4.16 -3.78 23.52
N ILE A 36 4.98 -3.01 24.24
CA ILE A 36 6.03 -3.47 25.14
C ILE A 36 5.45 -3.73 26.54
N THR A 37 4.88 -2.69 27.17
CA THR A 37 4.39 -2.80 28.55
C THR A 37 3.03 -3.46 28.67
N LYS A 38 2.30 -3.59 27.54
CA LYS A 38 0.90 -4.03 27.47
C LYS A 38 -0.06 -3.11 28.24
N GLU A 39 0.37 -1.93 28.64
CA GLU A 39 -0.48 -0.95 29.31
C GLU A 39 -1.37 -0.24 28.30
N ARG A 40 -2.62 -0.01 28.70
CA ARG A 40 -3.55 0.82 27.93
C ARG A 40 -3.33 2.26 28.33
N TYR A 41 -3.35 3.17 27.37
CA TYR A 41 -3.25 4.60 27.65
C TYR A 41 -4.14 5.39 26.69
N ILE A 42 -4.53 6.58 27.13
CA ILE A 42 -5.24 7.55 26.32
C ILE A 42 -4.22 8.61 25.90
N ALA A 43 -4.20 8.92 24.61
CA ALA A 43 -3.38 9.97 24.04
C ALA A 43 -4.15 10.72 22.95
N CYS A 44 -3.60 11.84 22.51
CA CYS A 44 -4.12 12.57 21.36
C CYS A 44 -4.15 11.65 20.12
N SER A 45 -5.20 11.71 19.31
CA SER A 45 -5.24 10.94 18.05
C SER A 45 -4.23 11.44 17.01
N SER A 46 -3.66 12.64 17.22
CA SER A 46 -2.55 13.20 16.46
C SER A 46 -1.27 12.77 17.15
N THR A 47 -0.43 11.95 16.51
CA THR A 47 0.86 11.42 17.01
C THR A 47 1.90 12.49 17.40
N GLN A 48 1.52 13.76 17.38
CA GLN A 48 2.37 14.92 17.64
C GLN A 48 2.31 15.40 19.09
N HIS A 49 1.35 14.90 19.90
CA HIS A 49 1.07 15.44 21.24
C HIS A 49 0.94 14.32 22.30
N ASP A 50 1.86 13.35 22.29
CA ASP A 50 1.79 12.21 23.20
C ASP A 50 1.90 12.62 24.67
N GLU A 51 2.65 13.69 24.96
CA GLU A 51 2.84 14.23 26.31
C GLU A 51 1.72 15.17 26.77
N ALA A 52 0.87 15.64 25.86
CA ALA A 52 -0.14 16.65 26.19
C ALA A 52 -1.11 16.20 27.29
N PRO A 53 -1.54 17.13 28.16
CA PRO A 53 -2.56 16.85 29.16
C PRO A 53 -3.90 16.55 28.46
N ILE A 54 -4.65 15.60 29.01
CA ILE A 54 -6.00 15.28 28.55
C ILE A 54 -7.00 16.07 29.38
N VAL A 55 -7.87 16.81 28.71
CA VAL A 55 -8.83 17.71 29.34
C VAL A 55 -10.26 17.36 28.92
N LYS A 56 -11.23 17.67 29.78
CA LYS A 56 -12.66 17.45 29.50
C LYS A 56 -13.24 18.52 28.56
N GLU A 57 -12.73 19.73 28.64
CA GLU A 57 -13.23 20.86 27.85
C GLU A 57 -12.48 20.93 26.53
N TRP A 58 -13.23 21.17 25.45
CA TRP A 58 -12.62 21.44 24.16
C TRP A 58 -11.89 22.77 24.21
N ILE A 59 -10.56 22.71 24.23
CA ILE A 59 -9.71 23.87 24.05
C ILE A 59 -9.46 23.97 22.55
N ALA A 60 -9.99 25.02 21.91
CA ALA A 60 -9.66 25.31 20.53
C ALA A 60 -8.12 25.31 20.39
N PRO A 61 -7.54 24.58 19.41
CA PRO A 61 -6.09 24.61 19.20
C PRO A 61 -5.63 26.07 19.18
N LYS A 62 -4.58 26.40 19.93
CA LYS A 62 -4.00 27.75 19.92
C LYS A 62 -3.36 27.99 18.56
N GLY A 63 -4.18 28.52 17.66
CA GLY A 63 -3.89 28.73 16.25
C GLY A 63 -5.21 28.75 15.50
N GLU A 64 -5.63 29.94 15.07
CA GLU A 64 -6.62 30.04 14.00
C GLU A 64 -6.14 29.14 12.85
N ASP A 65 -7.07 28.39 12.26
CA ASP A 65 -6.86 27.63 11.02
C ASP A 65 -6.34 26.20 11.05
N THR A 66 -6.67 25.37 12.04
CA THR A 66 -6.60 23.90 11.76
C THR A 66 -7.55 23.48 10.62
N THR A 67 -8.69 24.17 10.49
CA THR A 67 -9.68 23.88 9.43
C THR A 67 -9.23 24.44 8.08
N ASN A 68 -8.73 25.68 8.00
CA ASN A 68 -8.22 26.18 6.72
C ASN A 68 -6.89 25.56 6.34
N GLN A 69 -6.01 25.18 7.29
CA GLN A 69 -4.81 24.41 6.97
C GLN A 69 -5.15 23.03 6.40
N GLU A 70 -6.12 22.32 6.98
CA GLU A 70 -6.57 21.03 6.45
C GLU A 70 -7.23 21.19 5.07
N ARG A 71 -8.04 22.25 4.90
CA ARG A 71 -8.60 22.61 3.60
C ARG A 71 -7.49 22.91 2.58
N GLN A 72 -6.49 23.69 2.95
CA GLN A 72 -5.36 24.05 2.10
C GLN A 72 -4.54 22.80 1.74
N ARG A 73 -4.19 21.95 2.70
CA ARG A 73 -3.51 20.67 2.44
C ARG A 73 -4.24 19.81 1.41
N ARG A 74 -5.58 19.78 1.44
CA ARG A 74 -6.37 19.03 0.47
C ARG A 74 -6.36 19.67 -0.91
N ILE A 75 -6.39 21.00 -0.97
CA ILE A 75 -6.20 21.75 -2.23
C ILE A 75 -4.81 21.45 -2.78
N ASP A 76 -3.77 21.47 -1.95
CA ASP A 76 -2.40 21.18 -2.34
C ASP A 76 -2.25 19.74 -2.85
N MET A 77 -2.78 18.74 -2.11
CA MET A 77 -2.79 17.34 -2.56
C MET A 77 -3.57 17.14 -3.86
N THR A 78 -4.70 17.84 -4.03
CA THR A 78 -5.47 17.78 -5.28
C THR A 78 -4.72 18.44 -6.42
N SER A 79 -4.02 19.55 -6.14
CA SER A 79 -3.20 20.27 -7.12
C SER A 79 -2.01 19.42 -7.57
N GLU A 80 -1.39 18.70 -6.64
CA GLU A 80 -0.28 17.78 -6.93
C GLU A 80 -0.76 16.60 -7.79
N ALA A 81 -1.94 16.03 -7.49
CA ALA A 81 -2.45 14.85 -8.20
C ALA A 81 -3.09 15.18 -9.56
N HIS A 82 -3.79 16.30 -9.67
CA HIS A 82 -4.66 16.62 -10.81
C HIS A 82 -4.39 17.98 -11.46
N GLY A 83 -3.43 18.75 -10.94
CA GLY A 83 -3.09 20.09 -11.42
C GLY A 83 -3.83 21.21 -10.68
N GLN A 84 -3.19 22.38 -10.62
CA GLN A 84 -3.71 23.57 -9.91
C GLN A 84 -5.03 24.11 -10.50
N GLU A 85 -5.25 23.93 -11.79
CA GLU A 85 -6.51 24.34 -12.43
C GLU A 85 -7.71 23.53 -11.92
N VAL A 86 -7.54 22.20 -11.84
CA VAL A 86 -8.58 21.29 -11.34
C VAL A 86 -8.89 21.61 -9.88
N SER A 87 -7.87 21.78 -9.04
CA SER A 87 -8.07 22.11 -7.63
C SER A 87 -8.78 23.45 -7.43
N THR A 88 -8.41 24.47 -8.22
CA THR A 88 -9.04 25.80 -8.17
C THR A 88 -10.50 25.74 -8.64
N ALA A 89 -10.79 25.01 -9.73
CA ALA A 89 -12.15 24.83 -10.23
C ALA A 89 -13.06 24.13 -9.20
N LEU A 90 -12.57 23.08 -8.56
CA LEU A 90 -13.32 22.34 -7.52
C LEU A 90 -13.54 23.19 -6.27
N ALA A 91 -12.54 23.96 -5.85
CA ALA A 91 -12.65 24.87 -4.71
C ALA A 91 -13.65 26.00 -4.97
N ALA A 92 -13.67 26.55 -6.19
CA ALA A 92 -14.61 27.61 -6.60
C ALA A 92 -16.07 27.12 -6.61
N GLN A 93 -16.30 25.84 -6.92
CA GLN A 93 -17.63 25.22 -6.89
C GLN A 93 -18.10 24.86 -5.47
N GLY A 94 -17.28 25.07 -4.45
CA GLY A 94 -17.63 24.75 -3.06
C GLY A 94 -17.83 23.26 -2.82
N LEU A 95 -17.24 22.40 -3.65
CA LEU A 95 -17.38 20.96 -3.53
C LEU A 95 -16.57 20.45 -2.33
N PRO A 96 -17.10 19.49 -1.55
CA PRO A 96 -16.36 18.91 -0.46
C PRO A 96 -15.17 18.12 -1.02
N MET A 97 -13.96 18.41 -0.53
CA MET A 97 -12.71 17.75 -0.94
C MET A 97 -12.48 16.40 -0.21
N SER A 98 -13.42 15.98 0.63
CA SER A 98 -13.36 14.75 1.41
C SER A 98 -14.75 14.29 1.83
N GLY A 99 -14.87 13.04 2.26
CA GLY A 99 -16.10 12.50 2.83
C GLY A 99 -17.01 11.91 1.76
N THR A 100 -18.31 11.79 2.08
CA THR A 100 -19.30 11.22 1.17
C THR A 100 -19.82 12.28 0.22
N LEU A 101 -19.79 11.99 -1.08
CA LEU A 101 -20.35 12.86 -2.12
C LEU A 101 -21.78 12.43 -2.45
N THR A 102 -22.63 13.41 -2.77
CA THR A 102 -23.86 13.12 -3.51
C THR A 102 -23.54 12.74 -4.97
N GLU A 103 -24.46 12.07 -5.67
CA GLU A 103 -24.27 11.70 -7.09
C GLU A 103 -23.94 12.93 -7.96
N ALA A 104 -24.65 14.05 -7.74
CA ALA A 104 -24.42 15.29 -8.47
C ALA A 104 -23.03 15.88 -8.18
N GLN A 105 -22.60 15.90 -6.92
CA GLN A 105 -21.26 16.35 -6.55
C GLN A 105 -20.18 15.44 -7.15
N ALA A 106 -20.34 14.12 -7.05
CA ALA A 106 -19.39 13.15 -7.63
C ALA A 106 -19.30 13.31 -9.15
N THR A 107 -20.44 13.49 -9.84
CA THR A 107 -20.47 13.75 -11.29
C THR A 107 -19.68 15.00 -11.65
N THR A 108 -19.88 16.11 -10.91
CA THR A 108 -19.14 17.35 -11.17
C THR A 108 -17.64 17.18 -10.94
N VAL A 109 -17.24 16.50 -9.85
CA VAL A 109 -15.82 16.20 -9.58
C VAL A 109 -15.22 15.36 -10.71
N LEU A 110 -15.91 14.29 -11.12
CA LEU A 110 -15.46 13.38 -12.18
C LEU A 110 -15.36 14.08 -13.54
N LYS A 111 -16.35 14.90 -13.93
CA LYS A 111 -16.28 15.72 -15.16
C LYS A 111 -15.12 16.70 -15.15
N THR A 112 -14.73 17.19 -13.98
CA THR A 112 -13.62 18.14 -13.84
C THR A 112 -12.26 17.45 -14.02
N ILE A 113 -12.10 16.25 -13.46
CA ILE A 113 -10.85 15.48 -13.49
C ILE A 113 -10.67 14.72 -14.81
N TRP A 114 -11.75 14.13 -15.35
CA TRP A 114 -11.74 13.30 -16.55
C TRP A 114 -12.65 13.90 -17.63
N ARG A 115 -12.24 15.06 -18.17
CA ARG A 115 -13.03 15.85 -19.13
C ARG A 115 -13.38 15.06 -20.41
N ASP A 116 -12.48 14.18 -20.83
CA ASP A 116 -12.62 13.40 -22.07
C ASP A 116 -13.36 12.06 -21.89
N ALA A 117 -13.75 11.72 -20.65
CA ALA A 117 -14.48 10.49 -20.39
C ALA A 117 -15.93 10.57 -20.89
N PRO A 118 -16.47 9.51 -21.52
CA PRO A 118 -17.86 9.46 -21.92
C PRO A 118 -18.80 9.70 -20.74
N GLU A 119 -19.88 10.44 -20.97
CA GLU A 119 -20.84 10.80 -19.91
C GLU A 119 -21.42 9.58 -19.19
N ILE A 120 -21.58 8.46 -19.91
CA ILE A 120 -22.04 7.20 -19.33
C ILE A 120 -21.05 6.60 -18.33
N GLU A 121 -19.74 6.70 -18.57
CA GLU A 121 -18.72 6.18 -17.65
C GLU A 121 -18.55 7.09 -16.43
N ILE A 122 -18.66 8.40 -16.64
CA ILE A 122 -18.70 9.39 -15.54
C ILE A 122 -19.91 9.13 -14.64
N TRP A 123 -21.09 8.91 -15.22
CA TRP A 123 -22.30 8.65 -14.44
C TRP A 123 -22.20 7.34 -13.65
N LYS A 124 -21.74 6.25 -14.27
CA LYS A 124 -21.48 4.97 -13.56
C LYS A 124 -20.51 5.16 -12.40
N ALA A 125 -19.41 5.89 -12.62
CA ALA A 125 -18.41 6.17 -11.58
C ALA A 125 -19.00 7.02 -10.44
N ALA A 126 -19.79 8.04 -10.77
CA ALA A 126 -20.46 8.89 -9.79
C ALA A 126 -21.41 8.07 -8.91
N LYS A 127 -22.14 7.12 -9.52
CA LYS A 127 -23.06 6.24 -8.81
C LYS A 127 -22.32 5.34 -7.82
N ILE A 128 -21.22 4.74 -8.24
CA ILE A 128 -20.36 3.94 -7.36
C ILE A 128 -19.77 4.79 -6.23
N CYS A 129 -19.34 6.03 -6.50
CA CYS A 129 -18.87 6.94 -5.46
C CYS A 129 -19.95 7.25 -4.42
N GLN A 130 -21.19 7.48 -4.84
CA GLN A 130 -22.30 7.71 -3.93
C GLN A 130 -22.64 6.46 -3.11
N ASP A 131 -22.91 5.34 -3.79
CA ASP A 131 -23.43 4.11 -3.17
C ASP A 131 -22.44 3.51 -2.17
N PHE A 132 -21.14 3.60 -2.47
CA PHE A 132 -20.07 3.06 -1.63
C PHE A 132 -19.33 4.14 -0.86
N GLY A 133 -19.82 5.39 -0.86
CA GLY A 133 -19.20 6.53 -0.17
C GLY A 133 -17.71 6.70 -0.49
N LEU A 134 -17.34 6.55 -1.75
CA LEU A 134 -15.99 6.76 -2.26
C LEU A 134 -15.82 8.20 -2.72
N HIS A 135 -14.56 8.59 -2.94
CA HIS A 135 -14.22 9.95 -3.30
C HIS A 135 -13.10 9.92 -4.36
N PRO A 136 -13.34 10.41 -5.58
CA PRO A 136 -12.38 10.31 -6.68
C PRO A 136 -11.07 11.05 -6.39
N LEU A 137 -11.11 12.22 -5.74
CA LEU A 137 -9.88 12.94 -5.31
C LEU A 137 -9.03 12.20 -4.27
N LEU A 138 -9.61 11.23 -3.56
CA LEU A 138 -8.87 10.44 -2.56
C LEU A 138 -8.32 9.15 -3.18
N LYS A 139 -8.14 9.12 -4.51
CA LYS A 139 -7.61 7.97 -5.24
C LYS A 139 -8.46 6.69 -5.08
N HIS A 140 -9.73 6.83 -4.70
CA HIS A 140 -10.57 5.66 -4.49
C HIS A 140 -11.04 5.01 -5.79
N LEU A 141 -11.19 5.79 -6.85
CA LEU A 141 -11.73 5.37 -8.13
C LEU A 141 -11.01 6.11 -9.25
N TYR A 142 -10.74 5.38 -10.32
CA TYR A 142 -10.07 5.87 -11.52
C TYR A 142 -10.90 5.55 -12.76
N LEU A 143 -10.87 6.46 -13.73
CA LEU A 143 -11.27 6.20 -15.11
C LEU A 143 -10.00 6.18 -15.97
N ILE A 144 -9.71 5.04 -16.58
CA ILE A 144 -8.51 4.82 -17.39
C ILE A 144 -8.95 4.57 -18.83
N LYS A 145 -8.38 5.32 -19.77
CA LYS A 145 -8.65 5.17 -21.20
C LYS A 145 -7.70 4.12 -21.79
N TYR A 146 -8.25 3.11 -22.45
CA TYR A 146 -7.54 2.09 -23.22
C TYR A 146 -7.97 2.19 -24.69
N GLY A 147 -7.17 2.86 -25.52
CA GLY A 147 -7.53 3.17 -26.90
C GLY A 147 -8.82 4.02 -26.96
N SER A 148 -9.88 3.47 -27.54
CA SER A 148 -11.21 4.10 -27.60
C SER A 148 -12.11 3.77 -26.41
N THR A 149 -11.71 2.82 -25.56
CA THR A 149 -12.51 2.33 -24.43
C THR A 149 -12.09 3.00 -23.13
N TRP A 150 -13.01 3.11 -22.19
CA TRP A 150 -12.75 3.61 -20.84
C TRP A 150 -13.12 2.53 -19.84
N THR A 151 -12.20 2.25 -18.92
CA THR A 151 -12.37 1.25 -17.88
C THR A 151 -12.33 1.93 -16.53
N MET A 152 -13.27 1.55 -15.69
CA MET A 152 -13.32 2.01 -14.31
C MET A 152 -12.57 1.05 -13.41
N VAL A 153 -11.68 1.61 -12.60
CA VAL A 153 -10.78 0.84 -11.74
C VAL A 153 -10.85 1.38 -10.32
N LEU A 154 -10.99 0.49 -9.34
CA LEU A 154 -10.92 0.85 -7.93
C LEU A 154 -9.49 0.76 -7.42
N GLY A 155 -9.15 1.68 -6.54
CA GLY A 155 -7.96 1.53 -5.72
C GLY A 155 -8.10 0.36 -4.72
N ILE A 156 -6.99 -0.31 -4.39
CA ILE A 156 -7.01 -1.37 -3.36
C ILE A 156 -7.34 -0.80 -1.97
N GLY A 157 -6.85 0.39 -1.63
CA GLY A 157 -7.25 1.18 -0.48
C GLY A 157 -8.75 1.48 -0.46
N ALA A 158 -9.36 1.78 -1.60
CA ALA A 158 -10.81 1.93 -1.72
C ALA A 158 -11.55 0.63 -1.38
N THR A 159 -11.07 -0.50 -1.93
CA THR A 159 -11.62 -1.83 -1.65
C THR A 159 -11.53 -2.15 -0.16
N ARG A 160 -10.37 -1.88 0.47
CA ARG A 160 -10.18 -2.04 1.92
C ARG A 160 -11.12 -1.16 2.73
N LEU A 161 -11.33 0.10 2.32
CA LEU A 161 -12.24 1.03 2.97
C LEU A 161 -13.69 0.55 2.90
N MET A 162 -14.14 0.06 1.75
CA MET A 162 -15.48 -0.51 1.56
C MET A 162 -15.70 -1.71 2.47
N MET A 163 -14.70 -2.58 2.58
CA MET A 163 -14.74 -3.74 3.46
C MET A 163 -14.75 -3.35 4.93
N ALA A 164 -13.94 -2.36 5.33
CA ALA A 164 -13.87 -1.88 6.71
C ALA A 164 -15.22 -1.32 7.19
N ARG A 165 -16.02 -0.74 6.29
CA ARG A 165 -17.38 -0.27 6.59
C ARG A 165 -18.38 -1.40 6.85
N ARG A 166 -18.11 -2.62 6.38
CA ARG A 166 -18.92 -3.81 6.66
C ARG A 166 -18.51 -4.53 7.95
N GLY A 167 -17.34 -4.20 8.49
CA GLY A 167 -16.85 -4.74 9.75
C GLY A 167 -15.32 -4.79 9.78
N ALA A 168 -14.77 -4.96 10.98
CA ALA A 168 -13.35 -5.14 11.16
C ALA A 168 -12.89 -6.48 10.55
N PHE A 169 -11.79 -6.44 9.81
CA PHE A 169 -11.10 -7.59 9.27
C PHE A 169 -9.60 -7.46 9.52
N GLY A 170 -8.90 -8.60 9.55
CA GLY A 170 -7.46 -8.65 9.67
C GLY A 170 -6.88 -9.70 8.73
N TYR A 171 -5.63 -9.50 8.35
CA TYR A 171 -4.85 -10.50 7.64
C TYR A 171 -4.39 -11.58 8.61
N THR A 172 -4.47 -12.83 8.16
CA THR A 172 -3.90 -13.97 8.88
C THR A 172 -2.70 -14.51 8.10
N ASP A 173 -1.85 -15.28 8.78
CA ASP A 173 -0.76 -16.03 8.14
C ASP A 173 0.25 -15.15 7.36
N ASN A 174 0.50 -13.93 7.83
CA ASN A 174 1.41 -12.97 7.20
C ASN A 174 1.11 -12.73 5.70
N THR A 175 -0.17 -12.70 5.34
CA THR A 175 -0.62 -12.43 3.97
C THR A 175 -0.95 -10.94 3.74
N PRO A 176 -0.94 -10.41 2.50
CA PRO A 176 -0.64 -11.08 1.22
C PRO A 176 0.83 -11.54 1.11
N ARG A 177 1.05 -12.72 0.51
CA ARG A 177 2.40 -13.24 0.21
C ARG A 177 2.39 -14.16 -1.01
N ILE A 178 3.57 -14.43 -1.54
CA ILE A 178 3.75 -15.44 -2.61
C ILE A 178 3.46 -16.82 -2.04
N MET A 179 2.73 -17.64 -2.80
CA MET A 179 2.41 -19.02 -2.45
C MET A 179 3.64 -19.92 -2.63
N THR A 180 3.84 -20.86 -1.71
CA THR A 180 4.86 -21.90 -1.91
C THR A 180 4.43 -22.90 -2.98
N ASP A 181 5.37 -23.66 -3.51
CA ASP A 181 5.08 -24.70 -4.50
C ASP A 181 4.15 -25.79 -3.93
N GLU A 182 4.27 -26.11 -2.64
CA GLU A 182 3.40 -27.05 -1.94
C GLU A 182 1.97 -26.52 -1.84
N GLU A 183 1.79 -25.24 -1.51
CA GLU A 183 0.47 -24.60 -1.47
C GLU A 183 -0.17 -24.55 -2.86
N GLN A 184 0.62 -24.25 -3.90
CA GLN A 184 0.13 -24.26 -5.27
C GLN A 184 -0.29 -25.66 -5.73
N LYS A 185 0.53 -26.69 -5.46
CA LYS A 185 0.15 -28.09 -5.75
C LYS A 185 -1.11 -28.50 -4.99
N ALA A 186 -1.24 -28.12 -3.72
CA ALA A 186 -2.40 -28.47 -2.90
C ALA A 186 -3.69 -27.81 -3.41
N ILE A 187 -3.62 -26.56 -3.89
CA ILE A 187 -4.81 -25.77 -4.28
C ILE A 187 -5.14 -25.92 -5.77
N PHE A 188 -4.13 -25.90 -6.64
CA PHE A 188 -4.28 -25.90 -8.10
C PHE A 188 -3.89 -27.23 -8.77
N GLY A 189 -3.41 -28.21 -8.01
CA GLY A 189 -2.89 -29.50 -8.53
C GLY A 189 -1.53 -29.41 -9.23
N THR A 190 -1.07 -28.20 -9.55
CA THR A 190 0.16 -27.93 -10.31
C THR A 190 0.85 -26.66 -9.81
N VAL A 191 2.15 -26.54 -10.07
CA VAL A 191 2.91 -25.31 -9.79
C VAL A 191 2.90 -24.44 -11.04
N ASP A 192 2.46 -23.19 -10.90
CA ASP A 192 2.44 -22.22 -11.99
C ASP A 192 3.83 -21.59 -12.15
N LYS A 193 4.59 -22.10 -13.12
CA LYS A 193 5.94 -21.59 -13.40
C LYS A 193 5.92 -20.24 -14.10
N GLU A 194 4.87 -19.93 -14.83
CA GLU A 194 4.77 -18.75 -15.68
C GLU A 194 4.27 -17.51 -14.93
N ASN A 195 3.56 -17.70 -13.82
CA ASN A 195 2.98 -16.61 -13.04
C ASN A 195 3.54 -16.54 -11.62
N ILE A 196 3.61 -15.33 -11.07
CA ILE A 196 3.68 -15.08 -9.63
C ILE A 196 2.29 -15.35 -9.08
N VAL A 197 2.20 -16.32 -8.17
CA VAL A 197 0.94 -16.69 -7.52
C VAL A 197 0.98 -16.23 -6.07
N ALA A 198 0.01 -15.42 -5.70
CA ALA A 198 -0.13 -14.87 -4.37
C ALA A 198 -1.38 -15.40 -3.67
N ILE A 199 -1.30 -15.46 -2.34
CA ILE A 199 -2.41 -15.81 -1.45
C ILE A 199 -2.65 -14.70 -0.44
N THR A 200 -3.94 -14.38 -0.24
CA THR A 200 -4.41 -13.52 0.85
C THR A 200 -5.40 -14.28 1.70
N LYS A 201 -5.17 -14.33 3.02
CA LYS A 201 -6.08 -14.94 3.99
C LYS A 201 -6.60 -13.84 4.92
N LEU A 202 -7.92 -13.72 4.98
CA LEU A 202 -8.61 -12.70 5.77
C LEU A 202 -9.49 -13.36 6.81
N ARG A 203 -9.57 -12.75 7.99
CA ARG A 203 -10.51 -13.12 9.06
C ARG A 203 -11.25 -11.88 9.56
N THR A 204 -12.57 -11.95 9.66
CA THR A 204 -13.39 -10.89 10.27
C THR A 204 -13.44 -11.02 11.79
N ALA A 205 -13.86 -9.96 12.48
CA ALA A 205 -14.15 -10.01 13.92
C ALA A 205 -15.22 -11.04 14.29
N THR A 206 -16.11 -11.41 13.36
CA THR A 206 -17.13 -12.46 13.55
C THR A 206 -16.60 -13.88 13.38
N GLY A 207 -15.32 -14.03 13.00
CA GLY A 207 -14.69 -15.32 12.76
C GLY A 207 -14.84 -15.86 11.33
N LEU A 208 -15.57 -15.17 10.44
CA LEU A 208 -15.61 -15.53 9.02
C LEU A 208 -14.22 -15.41 8.40
N GLU A 209 -13.82 -16.43 7.66
CA GLU A 209 -12.56 -16.48 6.95
C GLU A 209 -12.78 -16.58 5.45
N ALA A 210 -11.90 -15.93 4.69
CA ALA A 210 -11.83 -16.08 3.24
C ALA A 210 -10.38 -16.12 2.80
N GLN A 211 -10.12 -16.93 1.78
CA GLN A 211 -8.84 -16.97 1.10
C GLN A 211 -9.04 -16.49 -0.33
N GLY A 212 -8.13 -15.67 -0.82
CA GLY A 212 -8.11 -15.19 -2.20
C GLY A 212 -6.78 -15.50 -2.85
N TYR A 213 -6.83 -15.66 -4.17
CA TYR A 213 -5.67 -16.00 -4.98
C TYR A 213 -5.51 -14.98 -6.10
N GLY A 214 -4.26 -14.62 -6.39
CA GLY A 214 -3.90 -13.65 -7.41
C GLY A 214 -2.78 -14.20 -8.27
N LYS A 215 -2.93 -14.09 -9.60
CA LYS A 215 -1.90 -14.49 -10.56
C LYS A 215 -1.44 -13.27 -11.36
N TYR A 216 -0.14 -13.17 -11.56
CA TYR A 216 0.46 -12.17 -12.42
C TYR A 216 1.63 -12.74 -13.23
N PRO A 217 1.73 -12.50 -14.55
CA PRO A 217 2.80 -13.08 -15.38
C PRO A 217 4.22 -12.71 -14.87
N LYS A 218 5.14 -13.68 -14.84
CA LYS A 218 6.57 -13.47 -14.50
C LYS A 218 7.37 -12.92 -15.66
N LYS A 219 7.05 -13.33 -16.89
CA LYS A 219 7.80 -12.96 -18.09
C LYS A 219 7.62 -11.49 -18.46
N GLU A 220 8.56 -10.99 -19.25
CA GLU A 220 8.55 -9.61 -19.74
C GLU A 220 7.33 -9.33 -20.61
N GLY A 221 6.75 -8.18 -20.35
CA GLY A 221 5.56 -7.62 -20.99
C GLY A 221 5.37 -6.23 -20.40
N HIS A 222 4.92 -5.28 -21.22
CA HIS A 222 4.60 -3.94 -20.73
C HIS A 222 3.48 -4.08 -19.69
N PHE A 223 3.76 -3.71 -18.45
CA PHE A 223 2.73 -3.61 -17.44
C PHE A 223 2.69 -2.20 -16.90
N GLN A 224 1.47 -1.68 -16.78
CA GLN A 224 1.23 -0.29 -16.41
C GLN A 224 1.73 -0.01 -14.99
N GLY A 225 2.48 1.08 -14.84
CA GLY A 225 3.05 1.54 -13.57
C GLY A 225 4.37 0.88 -13.16
N GLY A 226 5.00 0.06 -14.01
CA GLY A 226 6.31 -0.51 -13.71
C GLY A 226 7.41 0.54 -13.52
N ASP A 227 7.35 1.62 -14.31
CA ASP A 227 8.16 2.83 -14.19
C ASP A 227 8.00 3.54 -12.83
N LYS A 228 6.87 3.33 -12.16
CA LYS A 228 6.56 3.95 -10.86
C LYS A 228 6.92 3.08 -9.67
N GLY A 229 7.59 1.95 -9.92
CA GLY A 229 7.94 0.98 -8.89
C GLY A 229 6.79 0.05 -8.51
N ASN A 230 5.75 -0.07 -9.34
CA ASN A 230 4.81 -1.17 -9.20
C ASN A 230 5.54 -2.46 -9.54
N THR A 231 5.47 -3.45 -8.67
CA THR A 231 6.09 -4.75 -8.94
C THR A 231 5.04 -5.75 -9.37
N ARG A 232 5.47 -6.77 -10.12
CA ARG A 232 4.59 -7.88 -10.54
C ARG A 232 4.04 -8.63 -9.32
N GLU A 233 4.84 -8.73 -8.26
CA GLU A 233 4.45 -9.26 -6.96
C GLU A 233 3.32 -8.44 -6.35
N ASN A 234 3.44 -7.11 -6.35
CA ASN A 234 2.40 -6.24 -5.80
C ASN A 234 1.07 -6.38 -6.55
N MET A 235 1.11 -6.52 -7.87
CA MET A 235 -0.10 -6.79 -8.67
C MET A 235 -0.71 -8.15 -8.37
N ALA A 236 0.12 -9.18 -8.14
CA ALA A 236 -0.38 -10.48 -7.66
C ALA A 236 -1.05 -10.33 -6.27
N PHE A 237 -0.46 -9.57 -5.36
CA PHE A 237 -1.00 -9.30 -4.01
C PHE A 237 -2.34 -8.57 -4.05
N ILE A 238 -2.46 -7.54 -4.89
CA ILE A 238 -3.71 -6.79 -5.05
C ILE A 238 -4.82 -7.68 -5.60
N ARG A 239 -4.51 -8.52 -6.60
CA ARG A 239 -5.46 -9.49 -7.16
C ARG A 239 -5.86 -10.54 -6.12
N SER A 240 -4.92 -11.07 -5.34
CA SER A 240 -5.23 -12.06 -4.29
C SER A 240 -6.07 -11.46 -3.18
N GLU A 241 -5.79 -10.22 -2.80
CA GLU A 241 -6.55 -9.50 -1.79
C GLU A 241 -7.96 -9.15 -2.26
N ARG A 242 -8.13 -8.64 -3.48
CA ARG A 242 -9.45 -8.40 -4.07
C ARG A 242 -10.26 -9.69 -4.14
N SER A 243 -9.65 -10.78 -4.57
CA SER A 243 -10.28 -12.11 -4.60
C SER A 243 -10.74 -12.56 -3.21
N ALA A 244 -9.93 -12.31 -2.17
CA ALA A 244 -10.27 -12.65 -0.79
C ALA A 244 -11.47 -11.82 -0.30
N PHE A 245 -11.51 -10.52 -0.59
CA PHE A 245 -12.62 -9.66 -0.22
C PHE A 245 -13.92 -10.03 -0.93
N SER A 246 -13.88 -10.29 -2.23
CA SER A 246 -15.06 -10.73 -2.99
C SER A 246 -15.68 -12.02 -2.43
N ARG A 247 -14.84 -12.92 -1.89
CA ARG A 247 -15.31 -14.14 -1.22
C ARG A 247 -15.84 -13.88 0.18
N LEU A 248 -15.21 -12.95 0.91
CA LEU A 248 -15.60 -12.62 2.28
C LEU A 248 -16.93 -11.88 2.35
N ASN A 249 -17.20 -11.00 1.39
CA ASN A 249 -18.42 -10.22 1.32
C ASN A 249 -18.76 -9.84 -0.13
N PRO A 250 -19.42 -10.73 -0.89
CA PRO A 250 -19.68 -10.52 -2.32
C PRO A 250 -20.53 -9.26 -2.59
N ASP A 251 -21.44 -8.92 -1.67
CA ASP A 251 -22.32 -7.75 -1.79
C ASP A 251 -21.62 -6.42 -1.44
N ALA A 252 -20.41 -6.47 -0.91
CA ALA A 252 -19.67 -5.27 -0.52
C ALA A 252 -18.96 -4.61 -1.70
N LEU A 253 -18.76 -5.32 -2.81
CA LEU A 253 -17.95 -4.88 -3.93
C LEU A 253 -18.79 -4.80 -5.21
N PRO A 254 -18.65 -3.74 -6.02
CA PRO A 254 -19.33 -3.66 -7.30
C PRO A 254 -18.81 -4.77 -8.21
N PRO A 255 -19.71 -5.51 -8.90
CA PRO A 255 -19.29 -6.49 -9.89
C PRO A 255 -18.66 -5.79 -11.11
N GLY A 256 -17.72 -6.46 -11.76
CA GLY A 256 -17.14 -6.01 -13.04
C GLY A 256 -16.16 -4.83 -12.95
N LEU A 257 -15.70 -4.46 -11.76
CA LEU A 257 -14.64 -3.45 -11.59
C LEU A 257 -13.28 -4.09 -11.36
N ASP A 258 -12.29 -3.60 -12.10
CA ASP A 258 -10.88 -3.93 -11.88
C ASP A 258 -10.33 -3.21 -10.65
N VAL A 259 -9.20 -3.71 -10.13
CA VAL A 259 -8.52 -3.13 -8.96
C VAL A 259 -7.04 -2.93 -9.24
N VAL A 260 -6.52 -1.78 -8.84
CA VAL A 260 -5.12 -1.38 -8.98
C VAL A 260 -4.58 -0.76 -7.69
N ASP A 261 -3.26 -0.63 -7.60
CA ASP A 261 -2.62 0.16 -6.54
C ASP A 261 -2.73 1.63 -6.88
N GLU A 262 -3.25 2.43 -5.95
CA GLU A 262 -3.41 3.86 -6.14
C GLU A 262 -2.08 4.59 -6.38
N ARG A 263 -0.97 4.02 -5.90
CA ARG A 263 0.36 4.63 -6.01
C ARG A 263 0.91 4.63 -7.42
N TYR A 264 0.37 3.79 -8.30
CA TYR A 264 0.96 3.54 -9.62
C TYR A 264 0.04 3.91 -10.80
N VAL A 265 -1.13 4.50 -10.53
CA VAL A 265 -2.03 5.00 -11.58
C VAL A 265 -1.69 6.45 -11.92
N GLU A 266 -1.45 6.73 -13.20
CA GLU A 266 -1.51 8.09 -13.72
C GLU A 266 -2.97 8.48 -13.90
N THR A 267 -3.40 9.47 -13.14
CA THR A 267 -4.51 10.29 -13.60
C THR A 267 -3.99 11.06 -14.81
N PRO A 268 -4.65 11.00 -15.97
CA PRO A 268 -4.25 11.81 -17.11
C PRO A 268 -4.29 13.25 -16.63
N SER A 269 -3.11 13.84 -16.35
CA SER A 269 -3.03 15.27 -16.14
C SER A 269 -3.30 15.82 -17.52
N SER A 270 -4.48 16.41 -17.74
CA SER A 270 -4.64 17.30 -18.87
C SER A 270 -3.60 18.41 -18.66
N THR A 271 -2.44 18.29 -19.30
CA THR A 271 -1.47 19.38 -19.41
C THR A 271 -2.16 20.44 -20.25
N VAL A 272 -2.87 21.33 -19.58
CA VAL A 272 -3.38 22.55 -20.20
C VAL A 272 -2.16 23.41 -20.49
N ASP A 273 -2.00 23.82 -21.74
CA ASP A 273 -0.94 24.73 -22.14
C ASP A 273 -1.12 26.04 -21.37
N SER A 274 -0.22 26.28 -20.42
CA SER A 274 -0.31 27.38 -19.45
C SER A 274 -0.15 28.76 -20.07
N VAL A 275 0.19 28.83 -21.36
CA VAL A 275 0.40 30.08 -22.09
C VAL A 275 -0.83 30.48 -22.92
N THR A 276 -1.63 29.53 -23.40
CA THR A 276 -2.69 29.79 -24.39
C THR A 276 -4.10 29.45 -23.90
N GLY A 277 -4.25 28.54 -22.93
CA GLY A 277 -5.56 28.07 -22.49
C GLY A 277 -6.34 27.31 -23.58
N GLU A 278 -5.71 27.01 -24.72
CA GLU A 278 -6.26 26.22 -25.82
C GLU A 278 -5.62 24.83 -25.84
N LEU A 279 -6.44 23.80 -26.03
CA LEU A 279 -5.95 22.42 -26.15
C LEU A 279 -5.24 22.25 -27.50
N PRO A 280 -4.07 21.59 -27.54
CA PRO A 280 -3.49 21.20 -28.82
C PRO A 280 -4.47 20.25 -29.53
N PRO A 281 -4.81 20.49 -30.81
CA PRO A 281 -5.67 19.60 -31.55
C PRO A 281 -4.92 18.28 -31.75
N ASN A 282 -5.37 17.24 -31.05
CA ASN A 282 -4.97 15.84 -31.23
C ASN A 282 -3.45 15.61 -31.29
N GLY A 283 -2.80 15.53 -30.13
CA GLY A 283 -1.51 14.86 -30.05
C GLY A 283 -1.67 13.39 -30.45
N GLU A 284 -1.12 13.02 -31.61
CA GLU A 284 -1.00 11.63 -32.05
C GLU A 284 -0.18 10.84 -31.01
N PHE A 285 -0.88 10.03 -30.21
CA PHE A 285 -0.27 8.98 -29.42
C PHE A 285 0.10 7.83 -30.37
N HIS A 286 1.39 7.68 -30.66
CA HIS A 286 1.90 6.45 -31.25
C HIS A 286 2.00 5.37 -30.15
N GLU A 287 0.99 4.52 -30.06
CA GLU A 287 1.08 3.27 -29.31
C GLU A 287 1.05 2.11 -30.31
N ALA A 288 2.20 1.44 -30.46
CA ALA A 288 2.33 0.23 -31.26
C ALA A 288 1.74 -0.95 -30.47
N LEU A 289 0.47 -1.25 -30.72
CA LEU A 289 -0.11 -2.55 -30.39
C LEU A 289 0.03 -3.50 -31.59
N PRO A 290 0.39 -4.78 -31.39
CA PRO A 290 0.26 -5.78 -32.44
C PRO A 290 -1.23 -6.11 -32.65
N ASP A 291 -1.72 -5.81 -33.85
CA ASP A 291 -2.97 -6.36 -34.40
C ASP A 291 -2.80 -7.87 -34.57
N GLU A 292 -3.35 -8.67 -33.66
CA GLU A 292 -3.77 -10.03 -34.00
C GLU A 292 -5.30 -10.10 -33.95
N PRO A 293 -5.96 -10.37 -35.09
CA PRO A 293 -7.40 -10.54 -35.11
C PRO A 293 -7.79 -11.81 -34.36
N PRO A 294 -8.96 -11.85 -33.71
CA PRO A 294 -9.49 -13.07 -33.13
C PRO A 294 -9.76 -14.07 -34.26
N THR A 295 -8.98 -15.15 -34.30
CA THR A 295 -9.27 -16.31 -35.13
C THR A 295 -10.52 -17.01 -34.59
N ASP A 296 -11.56 -17.06 -35.42
CA ASP A 296 -12.73 -17.92 -35.23
C ASP A 296 -12.26 -19.37 -35.13
N VAL A 297 -12.25 -19.91 -33.92
CA VAL A 297 -12.00 -21.33 -33.67
C VAL A 297 -13.34 -22.05 -33.81
N GLU A 298 -13.57 -22.63 -34.99
CA GLU A 298 -14.59 -23.65 -35.19
C GLU A 298 -14.35 -24.78 -34.18
N ILE A 299 -15.32 -25.03 -33.30
CA ILE A 299 -15.31 -26.15 -32.35
C ILE A 299 -15.61 -27.42 -33.15
N PRO A 300 -14.64 -28.33 -33.38
CA PRO A 300 -14.92 -29.61 -34.01
C PRO A 300 -15.64 -30.51 -33.03
N GLY A 301 -16.62 -31.26 -33.54
CA GLY A 301 -17.49 -32.14 -32.78
C GLY A 301 -16.75 -33.12 -31.88
N ALA A 302 -17.39 -33.43 -30.75
CA ALA A 302 -16.95 -34.40 -29.76
C ALA A 302 -16.68 -35.77 -30.41
N ASP A 303 -15.42 -36.19 -30.40
CA ASP A 303 -15.01 -37.57 -30.61
C ASP A 303 -15.21 -38.37 -29.30
N PRO A 304 -15.50 -39.68 -29.38
CA PRO A 304 -15.90 -40.51 -28.25
C PRO A 304 -14.76 -40.77 -27.27
N GLU A 305 -15.13 -40.91 -25.98
CA GLU A 305 -14.24 -41.25 -24.86
C GLU A 305 -13.35 -42.47 -25.18
N PRO A 306 -12.02 -42.37 -25.05
CA PRO A 306 -11.15 -43.53 -25.09
C PRO A 306 -11.29 -44.36 -23.81
N GLU A 307 -11.43 -45.68 -23.98
CA GLU A 307 -11.44 -46.67 -22.90
C GLU A 307 -10.16 -46.59 -22.03
N PRO A 308 -10.26 -46.87 -20.72
CA PRO A 308 -9.15 -46.74 -19.79
C PRO A 308 -8.02 -47.72 -20.11
N GLN A 309 -6.83 -47.18 -20.34
CA GLN A 309 -5.60 -47.98 -20.44
C GLN A 309 -5.21 -48.56 -19.07
N PRO A 310 -4.64 -49.78 -19.04
CA PRO A 310 -4.23 -50.45 -17.82
C PRO A 310 -3.12 -49.69 -17.08
N GLU A 311 -3.22 -49.69 -15.75
CA GLU A 311 -2.26 -49.07 -14.84
C GLU A 311 -0.82 -49.60 -15.09
N PRO A 312 0.18 -48.71 -15.24
CA PRO A 312 1.56 -49.14 -15.37
C PRO A 312 2.07 -49.75 -14.06
N GLU A 313 2.74 -50.91 -14.18
CA GLU A 313 3.43 -51.57 -13.08
C GLU A 313 4.51 -50.67 -12.45
N PRO A 314 4.72 -50.76 -11.13
CA PRO A 314 5.66 -49.90 -10.41
C PRO A 314 7.10 -50.12 -10.89
N GLU A 315 7.76 -49.03 -11.27
CA GLU A 315 9.19 -49.03 -11.59
C GLU A 315 10.03 -49.38 -10.34
N PRO A 316 11.13 -50.14 -10.51
CA PRO A 316 12.01 -50.55 -9.42
C PRO A 316 12.77 -49.36 -8.82
N GLU A 317 12.87 -49.36 -7.48
CA GLU A 317 13.59 -48.34 -6.71
C GLU A 317 15.06 -48.24 -7.14
N PRO A 318 15.60 -47.01 -7.31
CA PRO A 318 16.99 -46.80 -7.65
C PRO A 318 17.94 -47.23 -6.51
N PRO A 319 19.12 -47.77 -6.83
CA PRO A 319 20.10 -48.19 -5.83
C PRO A 319 20.65 -46.99 -5.03
N PRO A 320 21.05 -47.21 -3.76
CA PRO A 320 21.52 -46.16 -2.88
C PRO A 320 22.80 -45.50 -3.41
N GLU A 321 22.82 -44.16 -3.40
CA GLU A 321 23.97 -43.35 -3.78
C GLU A 321 25.20 -43.63 -2.88
N PRO A 322 26.42 -43.63 -3.46
CA PRO A 322 27.64 -43.87 -2.73
C PRO A 322 28.00 -42.72 -1.79
N ALA A 323 28.44 -43.09 -0.57
CA ALA A 323 28.85 -42.17 0.47
C ALA A 323 29.90 -41.14 0.01
N PRO A 324 29.76 -39.86 0.38
CA PRO A 324 30.66 -38.80 -0.05
C PRO A 324 32.07 -38.99 0.52
N LYS A 325 33.05 -39.01 -0.38
CA LYS A 325 34.49 -39.02 -0.04
C LYS A 325 34.86 -37.71 0.66
N ALA A 326 35.50 -37.86 1.82
CA ALA A 326 36.02 -36.77 2.64
C ALA A 326 36.89 -35.80 1.81
N ARG A 327 36.42 -34.55 1.68
CA ARG A 327 37.22 -33.44 1.14
C ARG A 327 38.18 -32.93 2.21
N ALA A 328 39.39 -32.65 1.76
CA ALA A 328 40.49 -32.09 2.55
C ALA A 328 40.07 -30.79 3.26
N LYS A 329 40.56 -30.64 4.50
CA LYS A 329 40.33 -29.49 5.39
C LYS A 329 40.85 -28.20 4.74
N ALA A 330 39.94 -27.40 4.20
CA ALA A 330 40.17 -25.98 3.97
C ALA A 330 40.27 -25.28 5.34
N LYS A 331 41.26 -24.39 5.46
CA LYS A 331 41.52 -23.55 6.64
C LYS A 331 40.24 -22.75 6.94
N SER A 332 39.61 -22.99 8.10
CA SER A 332 38.40 -22.27 8.50
C SER A 332 38.64 -20.76 8.41
N PRO A 333 37.74 -19.99 7.78
CA PRO A 333 37.81 -18.54 7.84
C PRO A 333 37.77 -18.12 9.30
N GLU A 334 38.65 -17.17 9.63
CA GLU A 334 38.74 -16.53 10.93
C GLU A 334 37.33 -16.04 11.32
N ARG A 335 36.78 -16.62 12.39
CA ARG A 335 35.40 -16.38 12.81
C ARG A 335 35.30 -14.91 13.23
N GLU A 336 34.66 -14.09 12.40
CA GLU A 336 34.35 -12.70 12.75
C GLU A 336 33.71 -12.65 14.13
N ALA A 337 34.13 -11.67 14.94
CA ALA A 337 33.58 -11.46 16.27
C ALA A 337 32.04 -11.31 16.18
N PRO A 338 31.29 -11.83 17.16
CA PRO A 338 29.83 -11.70 17.17
C PRO A 338 29.44 -10.22 17.13
N ARG A 339 28.57 -9.87 16.18
CA ARG A 339 28.09 -8.49 15.96
C ARG A 339 27.04 -8.13 17.02
N ASP A 340 27.17 -6.97 17.63
CA ASP A 340 26.22 -6.45 18.63
C ASP A 340 25.04 -5.76 17.93
N GLU A 341 23.92 -6.49 17.84
CA GLU A 341 22.69 -6.08 17.15
C GLU A 341 21.81 -5.13 17.98
N THR A 342 22.25 -4.70 19.17
CA THR A 342 21.48 -3.75 19.98
C THR A 342 21.36 -2.40 19.28
N PRO A 343 20.19 -1.73 19.38
CA PRO A 343 20.00 -0.41 18.79
C PRO A 343 20.89 0.62 19.49
N VAL A 344 21.34 1.61 18.73
CA VAL A 344 22.14 2.72 19.24
C VAL A 344 21.34 3.55 20.25
N THR A 345 21.98 3.92 21.35
CA THR A 345 21.34 4.77 22.37
C THR A 345 21.23 6.21 21.88
N HIS A 346 20.28 6.97 22.43
CA HIS A 346 20.12 8.39 22.07
C HIS A 346 21.39 9.24 22.36
N ALA A 347 22.20 8.86 23.35
CA ALA A 347 23.47 9.53 23.64
C ALA A 347 24.50 9.30 22.52
N GLN A 348 24.59 8.08 22.02
CA GLN A 348 25.45 7.72 20.89
C GLN A 348 24.96 8.35 19.57
N GLY A 349 23.64 8.47 19.37
CA GLY A 349 23.08 9.21 18.24
C GLY A 349 23.56 10.68 18.22
N LYS A 350 23.54 11.35 19.38
CA LYS A 350 24.07 12.71 19.54
C LYS A 350 25.58 12.81 19.33
N GLU A 351 26.33 11.76 19.66
CA GLU A 351 27.78 11.72 19.43
C GLU A 351 28.10 11.70 17.93
N ILE A 352 27.38 10.88 17.15
CA ILE A 352 27.50 10.88 15.69
C ILE A 352 27.12 12.25 15.11
N GLU A 353 25.98 12.83 15.52
CA GLU A 353 25.58 14.17 15.07
C GLU A 353 26.67 15.21 15.33
N ARG A 354 27.36 15.12 16.47
CA ARG A 354 28.47 16.00 16.83
C ARG A 354 29.70 15.78 15.94
N LEU A 355 30.05 14.53 15.64
CA LEU A 355 31.17 14.20 14.74
C LEU A 355 30.94 14.80 13.35
N PHE A 356 29.73 14.67 12.81
CA PHE A 356 29.37 15.24 11.50
C PHE A 356 29.27 16.77 11.51
N SER A 357 28.79 17.36 12.61
CA SER A 357 28.67 18.82 12.74
C SER A 357 30.02 19.53 12.86
N HIS A 358 31.05 18.86 13.38
CA HIS A 358 32.37 19.47 13.60
C HIS A 358 33.08 19.80 12.28
N ASP A 359 32.88 19.00 11.24
CA ASP A 359 33.54 19.19 9.94
C ASP A 359 32.74 20.09 8.98
N GLY A 360 31.58 20.60 9.41
CA GLY A 360 30.81 21.63 8.68
C GLY A 360 30.29 21.23 7.29
N ALA A 361 30.51 19.98 6.87
CA ALA A 361 30.31 19.53 5.49
C ALA A 361 29.22 18.48 5.32
N PHE A 362 28.56 18.04 6.40
CA PHE A 362 27.59 16.96 6.32
C PHE A 362 26.33 17.24 7.13
N ASP A 363 25.19 17.24 6.45
CA ASP A 363 23.88 17.23 7.09
C ASP A 363 23.47 15.79 7.50
N PRO A 364 22.60 15.63 8.51
CA PRO A 364 22.14 14.31 8.96
C PRO A 364 21.40 13.47 7.89
N ALA A 365 20.81 14.09 6.87
CA ALA A 365 20.14 13.36 5.78
C ALA A 365 21.17 12.72 4.83
N SER A 366 22.25 13.45 4.52
CA SER A 366 23.40 12.97 3.74
C SER A 366 24.10 11.78 4.40
N MET A 367 24.08 11.66 5.74
CA MET A 367 24.61 10.48 6.45
C MET A 367 23.80 9.22 6.13
N GLY A 368 22.46 9.30 6.13
CA GLY A 368 21.61 8.17 5.78
C GLY A 368 21.87 7.69 4.36
N GLU A 369 22.03 8.63 3.42
CA GLU A 369 22.43 8.34 2.05
C GLU A 369 23.81 7.70 1.97
N PHE A 370 24.81 8.20 2.69
CA PHE A 370 26.17 7.63 2.72
C PHE A 370 26.17 6.19 3.24
N CYS A 371 25.52 5.92 4.37
CA CYS A 371 25.43 4.59 4.97
C CYS A 371 24.72 3.60 4.03
N ASN A 372 23.67 4.05 3.35
CA ASN A 372 22.92 3.21 2.40
C ASN A 372 23.70 2.97 1.11
N ALA A 373 24.35 3.99 0.55
CA ALA A 373 25.11 3.89 -0.69
C ALA A 373 26.39 3.05 -0.55
N GLN A 374 27.15 3.23 0.53
CA GLN A 374 28.45 2.57 0.70
C GLN A 374 28.35 1.18 1.31
N ARG A 375 27.36 0.94 2.17
CA ARG A 375 27.31 -0.28 3.00
C ARG A 375 26.00 -1.05 2.91
N ASN A 376 25.01 -0.54 2.17
CA ASN A 376 23.69 -1.17 1.96
C ASN A 376 22.98 -1.53 3.27
N TRP A 377 22.98 -0.62 4.25
CA TRP A 377 22.43 -0.89 5.58
C TRP A 377 20.92 -0.65 5.72
N GLY A 378 20.29 0.09 4.80
CA GLY A 378 18.83 0.33 4.78
C GLY A 378 18.31 1.24 5.92
N ILE A 379 19.13 2.17 6.37
CA ILE A 379 18.88 3.03 7.54
C ILE A 379 18.08 4.26 7.12
N ARG A 380 17.01 4.60 7.86
CA ARG A 380 16.20 5.80 7.62
C ARG A 380 16.42 6.88 8.69
N HIS A 381 16.63 6.46 9.92
CA HIS A 381 16.94 7.34 11.05
C HIS A 381 18.20 6.87 11.77
N ILE A 382 18.92 7.79 12.41
CA ILE A 382 20.16 7.48 13.15
C ILE A 382 19.94 6.45 14.27
N VAL A 383 18.73 6.42 14.83
CA VAL A 383 18.31 5.47 15.87
C VAL A 383 18.12 4.05 15.33
N ASP A 384 18.04 3.86 14.01
CA ASP A 384 17.95 2.53 13.37
C ASP A 384 19.33 1.86 13.23
N LEU A 385 20.42 2.57 13.55
CA LEU A 385 21.76 1.99 13.60
C LEU A 385 21.84 0.93 14.70
N LYS A 386 22.51 -0.17 14.38
CA LYS A 386 22.96 -1.17 15.34
C LYS A 386 24.31 -0.78 15.90
N LYS A 387 24.61 -1.23 17.11
CA LYS A 387 25.85 -0.86 17.81
C LYS A 387 27.11 -1.25 17.03
N TRP A 388 27.15 -2.41 16.38
CA TRP A 388 28.30 -2.76 15.52
C TRP A 388 28.45 -1.84 14.29
N GLN A 389 27.35 -1.28 13.77
CA GLN A 389 27.38 -0.30 12.66
C GLN A 389 27.86 1.06 13.16
N TYR A 390 27.42 1.47 14.36
CA TYR A 390 27.93 2.65 15.08
C TYR A 390 29.44 2.59 15.25
N ASP A 391 29.97 1.46 15.75
CA ASP A 391 31.40 1.31 15.98
C ASP A 391 32.21 1.45 14.68
N ILE A 392 31.69 0.94 13.55
CA ILE A 392 32.31 1.10 12.22
C ILE A 392 32.29 2.57 11.78
N VAL A 393 31.19 3.28 11.98
CA VAL A 393 31.07 4.71 11.62
C VAL A 393 32.08 5.51 12.42
N VAL A 394 32.10 5.35 13.75
CA VAL A 394 33.03 6.06 14.64
C VAL A 394 34.50 5.73 14.31
N ASP A 395 34.82 4.46 14.01
CA ASP A 395 36.17 4.05 13.59
C ASP A 395 36.58 4.68 12.25
N CYS A 396 35.67 4.79 11.28
CA CYS A 396 35.94 5.48 10.01
C CYS A 396 36.30 6.96 10.23
N PHE A 397 35.56 7.66 11.10
CA PHE A 397 35.84 9.07 11.42
C PHE A 397 37.10 9.26 12.26
N SER A 398 37.33 8.35 13.21
CA SER A 398 38.52 8.40 14.07
C SER A 398 39.82 8.12 13.31
N ARG A 399 39.75 7.42 12.18
CA ARG A 399 40.90 7.15 11.29
C ARG A 399 41.07 8.20 10.19
N GLY A 400 40.11 9.10 10.03
CA GLY A 400 39.98 10.02 8.91
C GLY A 400 40.09 11.51 9.28
N SER A 401 40.90 11.84 10.30
CA SER A 401 41.34 13.22 10.61
C SER A 401 42.86 13.32 10.65
#